data_AF-A0A1I5Y589-F1
#
_entry.id   AF-A0A1I5Y589-F1
#
_cell.length_a   1.000
_cell.length_b   1.000
_cell.length_c   1.000
_cell.angle_alpha   90.00
_cell.angle_beta   90.00
_cell.angle_gamma   90.00
#
_symmetry.space_group_name_H-M   'P 1'
#
loop_
_entity.id
_entity.type
_entity.pdbx_description
1 polymer ?
#
loop_
_entity_poly.entity_id
_entity_poly.type
_entity_poly.pdbx_seq_one_letter_code
_entity_poly.pdbx_strand_id
1 'polypeptide(L)' 'MIDLMYKTQFGWDDGAKVWVAMCDDPAFALENESIVVLAERVEKVIPEMLELNAEKKE' A
#
# COMPACT_ATOMS: atom_id res chain seq x y z
N MET A 1 2.60 18.10 -15.09
CA MET A 1 2.02 17.03 -14.24
C MET A 1 2.80 17.02 -12.96
N ILE A 2 2.14 17.07 -11.80
CA ILE A 2 2.78 16.90 -10.49
C ILE A 2 2.78 15.38 -10.25
N ASP A 3 3.96 14.81 -10.03
CA ASP A 3 4.08 13.42 -9.60
C ASP A 3 3.83 13.37 -8.09
N LEU A 4 2.74 12.72 -7.68
CA LEU A 4 2.40 12.56 -6.27
C LEU A 4 3.11 11.31 -5.74
N MET A 5 4.10 11.52 -4.87
CA MET A 5 4.86 10.42 -4.27
C MET A 5 4.23 10.00 -2.93
N TYR A 6 3.79 8.75 -2.83
CA TYR A 6 3.30 8.16 -1.59
C TYR A 6 4.38 7.29 -0.95
N LYS A 7 4.70 7.56 0.32
CA LYS A 7 5.75 6.81 1.03
C LYS A 7 5.17 5.53 1.61
N THR A 8 5.57 4.40 1.04
CA THR A 8 5.22 3.06 1.56
C THR A 8 6.42 2.44 2.26
N GLN A 9 6.22 1.92 3.47
CA GLN A 9 7.23 1.17 4.21
C GLN A 9 7.04 -0.32 3.98
N PHE A 10 8.14 -1.01 3.67
CA PHE A 10 8.17 -2.46 3.54
C PHE A 10 8.98 -3.06 4.69
N GLY A 11 8.48 -4.15 5.27
CA GLY A 11 9.16 -4.91 6.32
C GLY A 11 8.90 -6.40 6.17
N TRP A 12 9.86 -7.22 6.60
CA TRP A 12 9.66 -8.66 6.75
C TRP A 12 9.16 -8.95 8.16
N ASP A 13 8.04 -9.66 8.27
CA ASP A 13 7.55 -10.21 9.53
C ASP A 13 8.04 -11.67 9.66
N ASP A 14 8.96 -11.91 10.59
CA ASP A 14 9.53 -13.24 10.78
C ASP A 14 8.56 -14.22 11.45
N GLY A 15 7.59 -13.73 12.22
CA GLY A 15 6.58 -14.57 12.88
C GLY A 15 5.55 -15.10 11.90
N ALA A 16 5.13 -14.26 10.96
CA ALA A 16 4.16 -14.62 9.93
C ALA A 16 4.80 -15.15 8.63
N LYS A 17 6.12 -14.98 8.46
CA LYS A 17 6.88 -15.34 7.24
C LYS A 17 6.32 -14.67 5.99
N VAL A 18 6.00 -13.38 6.11
CA VAL A 18 5.49 -12.56 5.02
C VAL A 18 6.16 -11.19 4.99
N TRP A 19 6.18 -10.58 3.82
CA TRP A 19 6.41 -9.14 3.69
C TRP A 19 5.13 -8.38 4.03
N VAL A 20 5.29 -7.23 4.67
CA VAL A 20 4.23 -6.29 5.03
C VAL A 20 4.55 -4.94 4.40
N ALA A 21 3.54 -4.31 3.81
CA ALA A 21 3.60 -2.95 3.26
C ALA A 21 2.58 -2.06 3.97
N MET A 22 3.02 -0.89 4.44
CA MET A 22 2.17 0.08 5.14
C MET A 22 2.38 1.49 4.59
N CYS A 23 1.28 2.23 4.47
CA CYS A 23 1.28 3.66 4.13
C CYS A 23 0.24 4.36 5.00
N ASP A 24 0.56 5.56 5.48
CA ASP A 24 -0.35 6.36 6.33
C ASP A 24 -1.30 7.23 5.51
N ASP A 25 -0.90 7.62 4.29
CA ASP A 25 -1.69 8.48 3.39
C ASP A 25 -1.35 8.17 1.91
N PRO A 26 -2.20 7.46 1.16
CA PRO A 26 -3.45 6.86 1.63
C PRO A 26 -3.23 5.74 2.64
N ALA A 27 -4.09 5.67 3.66
CA ALA A 27 -3.96 4.68 4.73
C ALA A 27 -4.24 3.26 4.21
N PHE A 28 -3.24 2.37 4.23
CA PHE A 28 -3.41 0.95 3.95
C PHE A 28 -2.34 0.08 4.63
N ALA A 29 -2.66 -1.21 4.79
CA ALA A 29 -1.71 -2.26 5.15
C ALA A 29 -1.97 -3.51 4.31
N LEU A 30 -0.92 -4.07 3.71
CA LEU A 30 -0.96 -5.27 2.86
C LEU A 30 0.12 -6.25 3.25
N GLU A 31 -0.08 -7.54 2.96
CA GLU A 31 0.92 -8.58 3.17
C GLU A 31 1.01 -9.58 1.99
N ASN A 32 2.20 -10.15 1.81
CA ASN A 32 2.44 -11.25 0.89
C ASN A 32 3.77 -11.97 1.19
N GLU A 33 3.87 -13.26 0.92
CA GLU A 33 5.14 -14.02 1.04
C GLU A 33 6.24 -13.53 0.07
N SER A 34 5.86 -12.93 -1.06
CA SER A 34 6.77 -12.40 -2.08
C SER A 34 6.77 -10.86 -2.09
N ILE A 35 7.96 -10.26 -1.92
CA ILE A 35 8.13 -8.80 -1.99
C ILE A 35 7.74 -8.23 -3.36
N VAL A 36 7.95 -9.01 -4.43
CA VAL A 36 7.61 -8.58 -5.80
C VAL A 36 6.10 -8.49 -5.97
N VAL A 37 5.38 -9.53 -5.54
CA VAL A 37 3.91 -9.55 -5.60
C VAL A 37 3.32 -8.48 -4.68
N LEU A 38 3.93 -8.24 -3.52
CA LEU A 38 3.50 -7.18 -2.61
C LEU A 38 3.64 -5.79 -3.25
N ALA A 39 4.77 -5.52 -3.93
CA ALA A 39 4.99 -4.25 -4.63
C ALA A 39 3.94 -4.02 -5.74
N GLU A 40 3.66 -5.03 -6.56
CA GLU A 40 2.61 -4.96 -7.60
C GLU A 40 1.22 -4.70 -7.01
N ARG A 41 0.94 -5.21 -5.80
CA ARG A 41 -0.32 -4.95 -5.10
C ARG A 41 -0.38 -3.53 -4.54
N VAL A 42 0.72 -3.00 -4.03
CA VAL A 42 0.81 -1.62 -3.54
C VAL A 42 0.49 -0.63 -4.66
N GLU A 43 1.00 -0.85 -5.87
CA GLU A 43 0.71 0.00 -7.03
C GLU A 43 -0.79 0.06 -7.38
N LYS A 44 -1.52 -1.03 -7.13
CA LYS A 44 -2.96 -1.12 -7.39
C LYS A 44 -3.81 -0.55 -6.25
N VAL A 45 -3.40 -0.76 -5.00
CA VAL A 45 -4.19 -0.32 -3.84
C VAL A 45 -4.16 1.20 -3.65
N ILE A 46 -3.07 1.87 -4.03
CA ILE A 46 -2.94 3.32 -3.91
C ILE A 46 -4.08 4.06 -4.63
N PRO A 47 -4.32 3.86 -5.95
CA PRO A 47 -5.43 4.52 -6.62
C PRO A 47 -6.80 4.13 -6.05
N GLU A 48 -7.02 2.85 -5.70
CA GLU A 48 -8.27 2.39 -5.08
C GLU A 48 -8.57 3.13 -3.77
N MET A 49 -7.56 3.31 -2.91
CA MET A 49 -7.73 4.03 -1.64
C MET A 49 -7.94 5.52 -1.84
N LEU A 50 -7.32 6.13 -2.85
CA LEU A 50 -7.55 7.53 -3.20
C LEU A 50 -8.97 7.76 -3.70
N GLU A 51 -9.49 6.86 -4.53
CA GLU A 51 -10.88 6.89 -5.03
C GLU A 51 -11.87 6.75 -3.86
N LEU A 52 -11.70 5.73 -3.01
CA LEU A 52 -12.54 5.53 -1.83
C LEU A 52 -12.54 6.73 -0.87
N ASN A 53 -11.38 7.36 -0.68
CA ASN A 53 -11.26 8.55 0.17
C ASN A 53 -11.86 9.81 -0.46
N ALA A 54 -11.95 9.88 -1.79
CA ALA A 54 -12.65 10.94 -2.50
C ALA A 54 -14.17 10.78 -2.39
N GLU A 55 -14.69 9.56 -2.55
CA GLU A 55 -16.13 9.26 -2.42
C GLU A 55 -16.65 9.48 -0.99
N LYS A 56 -15.83 9.23 0.03
CA LYS A 56 -16.21 9.45 1.45
C LYS A 56 -16.32 10.93 1.84
N LYS A 57 -15.89 11.87 1.00
CA LYS A 57 -15.93 13.32 1.29
C LYS A 57 -17.21 14.00 0.81
N GLU A 58 -18.16 13.26 0.24
CA GLU A 58 -19.49 13.75 -0.18
C GLU A 58 -20.58 13.54 0.89
#